data_AF-A0A501XA70-F1
#
_entry.id   AF-A0A501XA70-F1
#
_cell.length_a   1.000
_cell.length_b   1.000
_cell.length_c   1.000
_cell.angle_alpha   90.00
_cell.angle_beta   90.00
_cell.angle_gamma   90.00
#
_symmetry.space_group_name_H-M   'P 1'
#
loop_
_entity.id
_entity.type
_entity.pdbx_description
1 polymer ?
#
loop_
_entity_poly.entity_id
_entity_poly.type
_entity_poly.pdbx_seq_one_letter_code
_entity_poly.pdbx_strand_id
1 'polypeptide(L)'
;MENLQRQYKRARGAMITNILAIIFGVLTLIVLSLLQLFVYKSVANQPKNTESTEANEQNTKILVASITVFILNLAFFGGAFAVFITNLVFTALAASSKLDEKARTFKVLLWVGFGLTFVMYIIGPVIALIGAVQLKLHIKELMKKTPSEPQEEVITTEK
;
A
#
# COMPACT_ATOMS: atom_id res chain seq x y z
N MET A 1 21.54 11.50 -18.47
CA MET A 1 20.11 11.66 -18.12
C MET A 1 19.59 10.32 -17.66
N GLU A 2 18.99 10.20 -16.47
CA GLU A 2 18.34 8.94 -16.10
C GLU A 2 17.20 8.69 -17.10
N ASN A 3 17.15 7.50 -17.71
CA ASN A 3 16.19 7.21 -18.78
C ASN A 3 14.76 7.46 -18.25
N LEU A 4 14.03 8.41 -18.86
CA LEU A 4 12.66 8.79 -18.47
C LEU A 4 11.73 7.56 -18.37
N GLN A 5 12.00 6.52 -19.15
CA GLN A 5 11.29 5.23 -19.06
C GLN A 5 11.44 4.55 -17.70
N ARG A 6 12.62 4.64 -17.08
CA ARG A 6 12.90 4.06 -15.74
C ARG A 6 12.13 4.81 -14.66
N GLN A 7 12.08 6.14 -14.73
CA GLN A 7 11.31 6.95 -13.79
C GLN A 7 9.80 6.72 -13.96
N TYR A 8 9.31 6.59 -15.19
CA TYR A 8 7.93 6.23 -15.47
C TYR A 8 7.54 4.86 -14.88
N LYS A 9 8.42 3.85 -15.01
CA LYS A 9 8.22 2.53 -14.39
C LYS A 9 8.13 2.62 -12.86
N ARG A 10 8.98 3.43 -12.22
CA ARG A 10 8.94 3.65 -10.75
C ARG A 10 7.65 4.33 -10.30
N ALA A 11 7.23 5.40 -10.98
CA ALA A 11 5.96 6.08 -10.69
C ALA A 11 4.74 5.15 -10.89
N ARG A 12 4.77 4.30 -11.93
CA ARG A 12 3.75 3.26 -12.13
C ARG A 12 3.76 2.22 -11.00
N GLY A 13 4.94 1.80 -10.54
CA GLY A 13 5.09 0.91 -9.39
C GLY A 13 4.43 1.48 -8.14
N ALA A 14 4.75 2.73 -7.80
CA ALA A 14 4.15 3.44 -6.66
C ALA A 14 2.62 3.58 -6.78
N MET A 15 2.11 3.81 -7.99
CA MET A 15 0.67 3.86 -8.24
C MET A 15 0.01 2.51 -7.94
N ILE A 16 0.58 1.40 -8.45
CA ILE A 16 0.03 0.05 -8.25
C ILE A 16 0.08 -0.34 -6.77
N THR A 17 1.18 -0.07 -6.08
CA THR A 17 1.31 -0.43 -4.66
C THR A 17 0.38 0.37 -3.76
N ASN A 18 0.12 1.64 -4.05
CA ASN A 18 -0.87 2.43 -3.32
C ASN A 18 -2.30 1.93 -3.60
N ILE A 19 -2.63 1.52 -4.82
CA ILE A 19 -3.92 0.86 -5.12
C ILE A 19 -4.05 -0.44 -4.32
N LEU A 20 -3.02 -1.28 -4.32
CA LEU A 20 -3.03 -2.53 -3.55
C LEU A 20 -3.16 -2.25 -2.04
N ALA A 21 -2.48 -1.23 -1.51
CA ALA A 21 -2.61 -0.83 -0.12
C ALA A 21 -4.05 -0.39 0.23
N ILE A 22 -4.74 0.32 -0.67
CA ILE A 22 -6.16 0.68 -0.48
C ILE A 22 -7.03 -0.57 -0.46
N ILE A 23 -6.89 -1.46 -1.44
CA ILE A 23 -7.69 -2.70 -1.53
C ILE A 23 -7.46 -3.57 -0.29
N PHE A 24 -6.20 -3.79 0.09
CA PHE A 24 -5.86 -4.52 1.31
C PHE A 24 -6.41 -3.83 2.56
N GLY A 25 -6.30 -2.51 2.67
CA GLY A 25 -6.86 -1.75 3.79
C GLY A 25 -8.38 -1.94 3.93
N VAL A 26 -9.12 -1.88 2.82
CA VAL A 26 -10.57 -2.13 2.80
C VAL A 26 -10.89 -3.60 3.16
N LEU A 27 -10.18 -4.56 2.58
CA LEU A 27 -10.36 -5.99 2.90
C LEU A 27 -10.07 -6.27 4.38
N THR A 28 -9.01 -5.68 4.93
CA THR A 28 -8.66 -5.79 6.35
C THR A 28 -9.77 -5.24 7.24
N LEU A 29 -10.38 -4.09 6.92
CA LEU A 29 -11.51 -3.55 7.68
C LEU A 29 -12.74 -4.47 7.64
N ILE A 30 -13.04 -5.05 6.48
CA ILE A 30 -14.16 -6.00 6.33
C ILE A 30 -13.91 -7.24 7.20
N VAL A 31 -12.72 -7.84 7.10
CA VAL A 31 -12.35 -9.04 7.86
C VAL A 31 -12.36 -8.76 9.37
N LEU A 32 -11.78 -7.64 9.82
CA LEU A 32 -11.81 -7.25 11.23
C LEU A 32 -13.23 -7.08 11.76
N SER A 33 -14.11 -6.44 10.97
CA SER A 33 -15.52 -6.25 11.35
C SER A 33 -16.25 -7.60 11.48
N LEU A 34 -16.02 -8.53 10.55
CA LEU A 34 -16.59 -9.88 10.61
C LEU A 34 -16.05 -10.68 11.80
N LEU A 35 -14.76 -10.58 12.10
CA LEU A 35 -14.16 -11.24 13.26
C LEU A 35 -14.72 -10.68 14.58
N GLN A 36 -14.91 -9.35 14.68
CA GLN A 36 -15.56 -8.75 15.85
C GLN A 36 -17.01 -9.21 16.01
N LEU A 37 -17.79 -9.29 14.92
CA LEU A 37 -19.15 -9.82 14.94
C LEU A 37 -19.19 -11.29 15.38
N PHE A 38 -18.23 -12.09 14.93
CA PHE A 38 -18.11 -13.49 15.33
C PHE A 38 -17.83 -13.61 16.83
N VAL A 39 -16.82 -12.89 17.34
CA VAL A 39 -16.49 -12.87 18.78
C VAL A 39 -17.68 -12.39 19.60
N TYR A 40 -18.36 -11.31 19.17
CA TYR A 40 -19.56 -10.82 19.86
C TYR A 40 -20.65 -11.89 19.94
N LYS A 41 -20.95 -12.59 18.84
CA LYS A 41 -21.92 -13.71 18.85
C LYS A 41 -21.49 -14.87 19.73
N SER A 42 -20.20 -15.24 19.71
CA SER A 42 -19.67 -16.33 20.53
C SER A 42 -19.77 -16.03 22.02
N VAL A 43 -19.53 -14.78 22.44
CA VAL A 43 -19.67 -14.34 23.84
C VAL A 43 -21.15 -14.17 24.23
N ALA A 44 -21.97 -13.56 23.37
CA ALA A 44 -23.39 -13.33 23.65
C ALA A 44 -24.20 -14.63 23.83
N ASN A 45 -23.75 -15.73 23.21
CA ASN A 45 -24.38 -17.05 23.31
C ASN A 45 -23.86 -17.90 24.48
N GLN A 46 -23.08 -17.32 25.41
CA GLN A 46 -22.70 -18.04 26.63
C GLN A 46 -23.92 -18.24 27.55
N PRO A 47 -24.28 -19.50 27.91
CA PRO A 47 -25.26 -19.77 28.94
C PRO A 47 -24.76 -19.19 30.26
N LYS A 48 -25.61 -18.37 30.90
CA LYS A 48 -25.25 -17.64 32.11
C LYS A 48 -25.15 -18.53 33.36
N ASN A 49 -25.61 -19.77 33.29
CA ASN A 49 -25.60 -20.73 34.39
C ASN A 49 -25.37 -22.14 33.81
N THR A 50 -24.15 -22.67 33.91
CA THR A 50 -23.86 -24.08 33.57
C THR A 50 -22.87 -24.66 34.57
N GLU A 51 -23.22 -25.81 35.11
CA GLU A 51 -22.41 -26.57 36.07
C GLU A 51 -21.07 -27.00 35.44
N SER A 52 -20.09 -27.24 36.31
CA SER A 52 -18.63 -27.14 36.11
C SER A 52 -17.99 -27.90 34.95
N THR A 53 -18.70 -28.81 34.27
CA THR A 53 -18.14 -29.64 33.19
C THR A 53 -18.47 -29.09 31.80
N GLU A 54 -19.72 -28.64 31.57
CA GLU A 54 -20.14 -28.01 30.31
C GLU A 54 -19.55 -26.59 30.17
N ALA A 55 -19.40 -25.88 31.28
CA ALA A 55 -18.72 -24.59 31.32
C ALA A 55 -17.26 -24.69 30.86
N ASN A 56 -16.57 -25.79 31.17
CA ASN A 56 -15.17 -26.00 30.80
C ASN A 56 -15.01 -26.31 29.30
N GLU A 57 -15.93 -27.09 28.74
CA GLU A 57 -15.98 -27.37 27.30
C GLU A 57 -16.30 -26.09 26.48
N GLN A 58 -17.20 -25.25 26.98
CA GLN A 58 -17.58 -24.00 26.33
C GLN A 58 -16.51 -22.91 26.45
N ASN A 59 -15.82 -22.82 27.61
CA ASN A 59 -14.65 -21.95 27.76
C ASN A 59 -13.50 -22.39 26.84
N THR A 60 -13.32 -23.70 26.64
CA THR A 60 -12.33 -24.23 25.69
C THR A 60 -12.70 -23.84 24.25
N LYS A 61 -13.98 -23.93 23.86
CA LYS A 61 -14.45 -23.48 22.53
C LYS A 61 -14.21 -21.99 22.29
N ILE A 62 -14.41 -21.15 23.31
CA ILE A 62 -14.14 -19.71 23.23
C ILE A 62 -12.63 -19.44 23.16
N LEU A 63 -11.82 -20.12 23.96
CA LEU A 63 -10.36 -20.00 23.90
C LEU A 63 -9.84 -20.36 22.50
N VAL A 64 -10.30 -21.47 21.93
CA VAL A 64 -9.94 -21.89 20.57
C VAL A 64 -10.41 -20.87 19.52
N ALA A 65 -11.63 -20.34 19.67
CA ALA A 65 -12.15 -19.29 18.79
C ALA A 65 -11.30 -18.01 18.87
N SER A 66 -10.94 -17.55 20.08
CA SER A 66 -10.10 -16.38 20.30
C SER A 66 -8.69 -16.57 19.75
N ILE A 67 -8.08 -17.75 19.95
CA ILE A 67 -6.76 -18.08 19.39
C ILE A 67 -6.82 -18.11 17.86
N THR A 68 -7.88 -18.69 17.28
CA THR A 68 -8.08 -18.73 15.82
C THR A 68 -8.19 -17.32 15.25
N VAL A 69 -8.99 -16.46 15.88
CA VAL A 69 -9.14 -15.04 15.51
C VAL A 69 -7.80 -14.30 15.64
N PHE A 70 -7.00 -14.60 16.68
CA PHE A 70 -5.68 -14.01 16.88
C PHE A 70 -4.70 -14.43 15.77
N ILE A 71 -4.61 -15.72 15.45
CA ILE A 71 -3.74 -16.25 14.38
C ILE A 71 -4.13 -15.66 13.02
N LEU A 72 -5.43 -15.57 12.73
CA LEU A 72 -5.93 -14.94 11.51
C LEU A 72 -5.53 -13.46 11.45
N ASN A 73 -5.70 -12.70 12.54
CA ASN A 73 -5.23 -11.32 12.59
C ASN A 73 -3.72 -11.21 12.35
N LEU A 74 -2.92 -12.08 12.97
CA LEU A 74 -1.46 -12.07 12.79
C LEU A 74 -1.07 -12.33 11.33
N ALA A 75 -1.70 -13.30 10.67
CA ALA A 75 -1.48 -13.61 9.27
C ALA A 75 -1.87 -12.43 8.35
N PHE A 76 -3.01 -11.78 8.62
CA PHE A 76 -3.46 -10.60 7.88
C PHE A 76 -2.54 -9.39 8.09
N PHE A 77 -2.07 -9.15 9.31
CA PHE A 77 -1.09 -8.10 9.61
C PHE A 77 0.26 -8.37 8.92
N GLY A 78 0.73 -9.62 8.91
CA GLY A 78 1.95 -10.02 8.20
C GLY A 78 1.85 -9.80 6.68
N GLY A 79 0.71 -10.15 6.07
CA GLY A 79 0.45 -9.87 4.66
C GLY A 79 0.39 -8.37 4.35
N ALA A 80 -0.29 -7.59 5.19
CA ALA A 80 -0.36 -6.13 5.06
C ALA A 80 1.03 -5.48 5.18
N PHE A 81 1.89 -5.99 6.07
CA PHE A 81 3.25 -5.51 6.25
C PHE A 81 4.08 -5.60 4.96
N ALA A 82 4.00 -6.73 4.23
CA ALA A 82 4.69 -6.89 2.95
C ALA A 82 4.22 -5.87 1.91
N VAL A 83 2.93 -5.54 1.87
CA VAL A 83 2.36 -4.51 1.00
C VAL A 83 2.89 -3.13 1.37
N PHE A 84 2.95 -2.79 2.65
CA PHE A 84 3.49 -1.51 3.12
C PHE A 84 4.98 -1.33 2.83
N ILE A 85 5.79 -2.37 3.01
CA ILE A 85 7.22 -2.35 2.65
C ILE A 85 7.39 -2.16 1.15
N THR A 86 6.63 -2.89 0.34
CA THR A 86 6.67 -2.73 -1.13
C THR A 86 6.27 -1.30 -1.51
N ASN A 87 5.22 -0.76 -0.88
CA ASN A 87 4.78 0.61 -1.11
C ASN A 87 5.82 1.66 -0.70
N LEU A 88 6.51 1.45 0.43
CA LEU A 88 7.63 2.29 0.89
C LEU A 88 8.75 2.33 -0.14
N VAL A 89 9.17 1.16 -0.63
CA VAL A 89 10.27 1.03 -1.60
C VAL A 89 9.92 1.77 -2.90
N PHE A 90 8.74 1.53 -3.47
CA PHE A 90 8.35 2.20 -4.71
C PHE A 90 8.10 3.70 -4.53
N THR A 91 7.57 4.13 -3.38
CA THR A 91 7.40 5.55 -3.04
C THR A 91 8.75 6.25 -2.93
N ALA A 92 9.73 5.66 -2.23
CA ALA A 92 11.08 6.19 -2.10
C ALA A 92 11.80 6.25 -3.47
N LEU A 93 11.65 5.20 -4.30
CA LEU A 93 12.21 5.17 -5.66
C LEU A 93 11.58 6.20 -6.59
N ALA A 94 10.27 6.47 -6.46
CA ALA A 94 9.59 7.50 -7.22
C ALA A 94 10.02 8.91 -6.76
N ALA A 95 10.16 9.11 -5.44
CA ALA A 95 10.56 10.37 -4.85
C ALA A 95 12.02 10.76 -5.12
N SER A 96 12.92 9.78 -5.27
CA SER A 96 14.34 10.02 -5.56
C SER A 96 14.65 10.41 -7.02
N SER A 97 13.65 10.41 -7.91
CA SER A 97 13.81 10.81 -9.31
C SER A 97 14.36 12.25 -9.41
N LYS A 98 15.36 12.50 -10.27
CA LYS A 98 15.84 13.86 -10.57
C LYS A 98 14.93 14.46 -11.64
N LEU A 99 13.84 15.08 -11.22
CA LEU A 99 12.85 15.76 -12.07
C LEU A 99 12.81 17.25 -11.73
N ASP A 100 12.20 18.01 -12.62
CA ASP A 100 11.98 19.46 -12.50
C ASP A 100 11.17 19.85 -11.25
N GLU A 101 11.14 21.16 -10.98
CA GLU A 101 10.55 21.72 -9.76
C GLU A 101 9.04 21.43 -9.64
N LYS A 102 8.32 21.30 -10.77
CA LYS A 102 6.91 20.86 -10.79
C LYS A 102 6.72 19.46 -10.22
N ALA A 103 7.64 18.54 -10.47
CA ALA A 103 7.59 17.20 -9.90
C ALA A 103 7.81 17.18 -8.38
N ARG A 104 8.37 18.24 -7.78
CA ARG A 104 8.60 18.33 -6.32
C ARG A 104 7.28 18.21 -5.55
N THR A 105 6.24 18.91 -5.99
CA THR A 105 4.91 18.87 -5.36
C THR A 105 4.33 17.45 -5.36
N PHE A 106 4.46 16.73 -6.47
CA PHE A 106 3.95 15.35 -6.59
C PHE A 106 4.70 14.38 -5.68
N LYS A 107 6.01 14.59 -5.50
CA LYS A 107 6.83 13.79 -4.57
C LYS A 107 6.48 14.07 -3.11
N VAL A 108 6.16 15.31 -2.77
CA VAL A 108 5.67 15.67 -1.43
C VAL A 108 4.34 14.99 -1.17
N LEU A 109 3.38 15.04 -2.10
CA LEU A 109 2.11 14.31 -2.00
C LEU A 109 2.31 12.80 -1.78
N LEU A 110 3.24 12.19 -2.49
CA LEU A 110 3.64 10.78 -2.31
C LEU A 110 4.12 10.49 -0.89
N TRP A 111 5.07 11.28 -0.36
CA TRP A 111 5.61 11.07 0.99
C TRP A 111 4.62 11.39 2.10
N VAL A 112 3.86 12.48 1.96
CA VAL A 112 2.84 12.88 2.94
C VAL A 112 1.73 11.83 2.98
N GLY A 113 1.24 11.39 1.81
CA GLY A 113 0.25 10.31 1.75
C GLY A 113 0.76 9.01 2.34
N PHE A 114 2.02 8.63 2.04
CA PHE A 114 2.63 7.45 2.63
C PHE A 114 2.76 7.59 4.16
N GLY A 115 3.24 8.72 4.68
CA GLY A 115 3.31 8.97 6.12
C GLY A 115 1.93 8.94 6.80
N LEU A 116 0.92 9.51 6.14
CA LEU A 116 -0.46 9.50 6.64
C LEU A 116 -1.06 8.09 6.65
N THR A 117 -0.51 7.14 5.90
CA THR A 117 -0.99 5.75 5.84
C THR A 117 -0.91 5.04 7.19
N PHE A 118 0.04 5.41 8.05
CA PHE A 118 0.18 4.85 9.40
C PHE A 118 -0.89 5.34 10.38
N VAL A 119 -1.46 6.52 10.13
CA VAL A 119 -2.51 7.11 10.98
C VAL A 119 -3.90 6.85 10.39
N MET A 120 -4.02 6.99 9.07
CA MET A 120 -5.25 6.79 8.31
C MET A 120 -5.00 5.77 7.20
N TYR A 121 -5.32 4.51 7.49
CA TYR A 121 -5.06 3.34 6.64
C TYR A 121 -5.59 3.47 5.19
N ILE A 122 -6.66 4.22 4.95
CA ILE A 122 -7.24 4.42 3.61
C ILE A 122 -6.87 5.79 3.02
N ILE A 123 -6.99 6.85 3.82
CA ILE A 123 -6.82 8.23 3.32
C ILE A 123 -5.37 8.48 2.91
N GLY A 124 -4.39 7.95 3.66
CA GLY A 124 -2.98 8.08 3.31
C GLY A 124 -2.63 7.52 1.93
N PRO A 125 -2.93 6.24 1.66
CA PRO A 125 -2.69 5.64 0.35
C PRO A 125 -3.42 6.34 -0.80
N VAL A 126 -4.61 6.91 -0.56
CA VAL A 126 -5.34 7.70 -1.57
C VAL A 126 -4.57 8.97 -1.94
N ILE A 127 -4.07 9.71 -0.95
CA ILE A 127 -3.27 10.92 -1.19
C ILE A 127 -1.96 10.56 -1.92
N ALA A 128 -1.30 9.49 -1.50
CA ALA A 128 -0.08 9.00 -2.14
C ALA A 128 -0.34 8.55 -3.60
N LEU A 129 -1.49 7.92 -3.85
CA LEU A 129 -1.93 7.54 -5.19
C LEU A 129 -2.10 8.76 -6.10
N ILE A 130 -2.73 9.84 -5.62
CA ILE A 130 -2.87 11.09 -6.38
C ILE A 130 -1.48 11.61 -6.78
N GLY A 131 -0.53 11.66 -5.83
CA GLY A 131 0.85 12.04 -6.10
C GLY A 131 1.52 11.15 -7.15
N ALA A 132 1.35 9.83 -7.05
CA ALA A 132 1.90 8.85 -8.00
C ALA A 132 1.33 9.02 -9.42
N VAL A 133 0.01 9.24 -9.53
CA VAL A 133 -0.68 9.44 -10.81
C VAL A 133 -0.20 10.72 -11.47
N GLN A 134 -0.15 11.84 -10.74
CA GLN A 134 0.31 13.11 -11.31
C GLN A 134 1.78 13.04 -11.73
N LEU A 135 2.65 12.41 -10.93
CA LEU A 135 4.04 12.18 -11.29
C LEU A 135 4.18 11.35 -12.57
N LYS A 136 3.39 10.28 -12.70
CA LYS A 136 3.36 9.43 -13.90
C LYS A 136 2.90 10.20 -15.14
N LEU A 137 1.86 11.02 -15.02
CA LEU A 137 1.33 11.82 -16.13
C LEU A 137 2.34 12.88 -16.58
N HIS A 138 3.00 13.56 -15.63
CA HIS A 138 4.04 14.55 -15.90
C HIS A 138 5.23 13.93 -16.64
N ILE A 139 5.73 12.78 -16.19
CA ILE A 139 6.83 12.07 -16.88
C ILE A 139 6.40 11.65 -18.29
N LYS A 140 5.15 11.20 -18.47
CA LYS A 140 4.62 10.83 -19.79
C LYS A 140 4.58 12.04 -20.74
N GLU A 141 4.24 13.22 -20.24
CA GLU A 141 4.25 14.45 -21.01
C GLU A 141 5.67 14.85 -21.41
N LEU A 142 6.64 14.76 -20.49
CA LEU A 142 8.06 14.99 -20.79
C LEU A 142 8.56 14.03 -21.88
N MET A 143 8.22 12.74 -21.79
CA MET A 143 8.58 11.74 -22.81
C MET A 143 7.98 12.03 -24.20
N LYS A 144 6.85 12.74 -24.29
CA LYS A 144 6.27 13.16 -25.57
C LYS A 144 6.95 14.41 -26.14
N LYS A 145 7.47 15.28 -25.26
CA LYS A 145 8.11 16.55 -25.63
C LYS A 145 9.60 16.41 -25.94
N THR A 146 10.25 15.36 -25.44
CA THR A 146 11.61 14.99 -25.87
C THR A 146 11.48 14.16 -27.15
N PRO A 147 11.76 14.70 -28.35
CA PRO A 147 11.86 13.89 -29.54
C PRO A 147 12.99 12.89 -29.30
N SER A 148 12.80 11.66 -29.75
CA SER A 148 13.90 10.73 -29.97
C SER A 148 14.83 11.34 -31.01
N GLU A 149 15.78 12.18 -30.60
CA GLU A 149 16.93 12.46 -31.44
C GLU A 149 17.64 11.11 -31.68
N PRO A 150 17.83 10.70 -32.94
CA PRO A 150 18.88 9.75 -33.24
C PRO A 150 20.19 10.39 -32.76
N GLN A 151 20.98 9.64 -32.00
CA GLN A 151 22.38 9.99 -31.82
C GLN A 151 23.09 9.83 -33.18
N GLU A 152 22.93 10.81 -34.07
CA GLU A 152 23.89 11.03 -35.14
C GLU A 152 25.06 11.81 -34.53
N GLU A 153 26.02 11.05 -33.99
CA GLU A 153 27.40 11.53 -33.90
C GLU A 153 27.92 11.67 -35.34
N VAL A 154 27.56 12.76 -36.01
CA VAL A 154 28.34 13.28 -37.13
C VAL A 154 29.56 13.97 -36.52
N ILE A 155 30.69 13.26 -36.49
CA ILE A 155 31.99 13.91 -36.56
C ILE A 155 32.66 13.42 -37.84
N THR A 156 32.37 14.14 -38.91
CA THR A 156 33.21 14.22 -40.11
C THR A 156 34.54 14.88 -39.78
N THR A 157 35.63 14.12 -39.97
CA THR A 157 36.93 14.48 -40.59
C THR A 157 37.57 15.85 -40.34
N GLU A 158 38.82 15.85 -39.84
CA GLU A 158 40.06 16.30 -40.54
C GLU A 158 41.18 16.66 -39.55
N LYS A 159 42.24 15.85 -39.49
CA LYS A 159 43.61 16.20 -39.93
C LYS A 159 44.57 15.02 -39.74
#